data_AF-E2CHH9-F1
#
_entry.id   AF-E2CHH9-F1
#
_cell.length_a   1.000
_cell.length_b   1.000
_cell.length_c   1.000
_cell.angle_alpha   90.00
_cell.angle_beta   90.00
_cell.angle_gamma   90.00
#
_symmetry.space_group_name_H-M   'P 1'
#
loop_
_entity.id
_entity.type
_entity.pdbx_description
1 polymer ?
#
loop_
_entity_poly.entity_id
_entity_poly.type
_entity_poly.pdbx_seq_one_letter_code
_entity_poly.pdbx_strand_id
1 'polypeptide(L)'
;MSFKILKGAALKNAIAGYGKKVASFSQHTHQLAYSALQHVDDHSCTSHLNALYASTPTNYRGAIRVWALAFGKVKFDAKTLEFTYNKKGVSDLESA
;
A
#
# COMPACT_ATOMS: atom_id res chain seq x y z
N MET A 1 -10.82 16.19 -19.10
CA MET A 1 -10.23 17.21 -18.19
C MET A 1 -9.05 17.86 -18.89
N SER A 2 -9.03 19.19 -19.03
CA SER A 2 -7.88 19.90 -19.63
C SER A 2 -6.75 20.04 -18.61
N PHE A 3 -5.52 19.69 -19.03
CA PHE A 3 -4.33 19.83 -18.20
C PHE A 3 -4.04 21.31 -17.92
N LYS A 4 -4.18 21.74 -16.67
CA LYS A 4 -3.97 23.14 -16.26
C LYS A 4 -2.52 23.35 -15.82
N ILE A 5 -1.78 24.18 -16.55
CA ILE A 5 -0.43 24.60 -16.16
C ILE A 5 -0.54 25.61 -15.02
N LEU A 6 0.01 25.27 -13.86
CA LEU A 6 0.09 26.17 -12.69
C LEU A 6 1.30 27.10 -12.81
N LYS A 7 1.15 28.38 -12.46
CA LYS A 7 2.21 29.40 -12.48
C LYS A 7 2.14 30.29 -11.23
N GLY A 8 3.25 30.94 -10.89
CA GLY A 8 3.34 31.94 -9.82
C GLY A 8 2.88 31.42 -8.45
N ALA A 9 2.07 32.20 -7.75
CA ALA A 9 1.54 31.86 -6.42
C ALA A 9 0.75 30.54 -6.40
N ALA A 10 0.04 30.21 -7.48
CA ALA A 10 -0.73 28.95 -7.57
C ALA A 10 0.19 27.72 -7.58
N LEU A 11 1.34 27.80 -8.26
CA LEU A 11 2.34 26.73 -8.23
C LEU A 11 2.98 26.62 -6.85
N LYS A 12 3.36 27.75 -6.24
CA LYS A 12 3.96 27.80 -4.89
C LYS A 12 3.04 27.16 -3.84
N ASN A 13 1.75 27.48 -3.86
CA ASN A 13 0.76 26.93 -2.95
C ASN A 13 0.51 25.43 -3.19
N ALA A 14 0.50 24.99 -4.45
CA ALA A 14 0.37 23.57 -4.79
C ALA A 14 1.55 22.75 -4.26
N ILE A 15 2.78 23.27 -4.39
CA ILE A 15 3.99 22.64 -3.84
C ILE A 15 3.92 22.57 -2.32
N ALA A 16 3.56 23.67 -1.65
CA ALA A 16 3.43 23.70 -0.19
C ALA A 16 2.35 22.72 0.34
N GLY A 17 1.25 22.55 -0.40
CA GLY A 17 0.18 21.60 -0.07
C GLY A 17 0.46 20.14 -0.46
N TYR A 18 1.49 19.88 -1.28
CA TYR A 18 1.79 18.55 -1.77
C TYR A 18 2.16 17.58 -0.65
N GLY A 19 2.96 18.03 0.31
CA GLY A 19 3.35 17.21 1.46
C GLY A 19 2.15 16.66 2.25
N LYS A 20 1.09 17.48 2.44
CA LYS A 20 -0.15 17.04 3.11
C LYS A 20 -0.91 15.99 2.30
N LYS A 21 -0.92 16.12 0.96
CA LYS A 21 -1.55 15.13 0.07
C LYS A 21 -0.79 13.81 0.08
N VAL A 22 0.55 13.86 0.06
CA VAL A 22 1.40 12.66 0.17
C VAL A 22 1.19 11.98 1.52
N ALA A 23 1.14 12.74 2.62
CA ALA A 23 0.86 12.19 3.95
C ALA A 23 -0.52 11.52 4.02
N SER A 24 -1.56 12.16 3.46
CA SER A 24 -2.91 11.59 3.42
C SER A 24 -2.98 10.34 2.54
N PHE A 25 -2.28 10.34 1.40
CA PHE A 25 -2.14 9.17 0.54
C PHE A 25 -1.43 8.03 1.30
N SER A 26 -0.34 8.33 2.00
CA SER A 26 0.39 7.37 2.84
C SER A 26 -0.50 6.77 3.92
N GLN A 27 -1.30 7.59 4.62
CA GLN A 27 -2.21 7.12 5.66
C GLN A 27 -3.33 6.23 5.09
N HIS A 28 -3.89 6.60 3.93
CA HIS A 28 -4.92 5.80 3.29
C HIS A 28 -4.36 4.46 2.77
N THR A 29 -3.17 4.48 2.17
CA THR A 29 -2.47 3.27 1.75
C THR A 29 -2.16 2.37 2.94
N HIS A 30 -1.73 2.94 4.07
CA HIS A 30 -1.50 2.22 5.33
C HIS A 30 -2.76 1.53 5.81
N GLN A 31 -3.88 2.25 5.88
CA GLN A 31 -5.16 1.71 6.32
C GLN A 31 -5.63 0.54 5.44
N LEU A 32 -5.49 0.66 4.12
CA LEU A 32 -5.85 -0.41 3.19
C LEU A 32 -4.93 -1.63 3.34
N ALA A 33 -3.63 -1.41 3.48
CA ALA A 33 -2.65 -2.47 3.64
C ALA A 33 -2.87 -3.23 4.96
N TYR A 34 -3.09 -2.50 6.06
CA TYR A 34 -3.47 -3.05 7.36
C TYR A 34 -4.74 -3.88 7.26
N SER A 35 -5.80 -3.33 6.68
CA SER A 35 -7.10 -4.03 6.57
C SER A 35 -6.97 -5.30 5.73
N ALA A 36 -6.15 -5.27 4.67
CA ALA A 36 -5.89 -6.43 3.84
C ALA A 36 -5.09 -7.51 4.59
N LEU A 37 -4.11 -7.15 5.43
CA LEU A 37 -3.39 -8.13 6.26
C LEU A 37 -4.25 -8.68 7.41
N GLN A 38 -5.09 -7.85 8.04
CA GLN A 38 -6.05 -8.31 9.04
C GLN A 38 -6.95 -9.40 8.45
N HIS A 39 -7.47 -9.19 7.23
CA HIS A 39 -8.24 -10.21 6.53
C HIS A 39 -7.43 -11.50 6.26
N VAL A 40 -6.13 -11.37 5.97
CA VAL A 40 -5.26 -12.54 5.85
C VAL A 40 -5.14 -13.28 7.18
N ASP A 41 -5.04 -12.59 8.31
CA ASP A 41 -4.94 -13.24 9.62
C ASP A 41 -6.24 -13.95 10.01
N ASP A 42 -7.38 -13.29 9.76
CA ASP A 42 -8.71 -13.80 10.14
C ASP A 42 -9.18 -14.95 9.23
N HIS A 43 -8.81 -14.93 7.94
CA HIS A 43 -9.37 -15.83 6.94
C HIS A 43 -8.34 -16.64 6.15
N SER A 44 -7.04 -16.49 6.42
CA SER A 44 -5.95 -17.11 5.64
C SER A 44 -6.04 -16.80 4.13
N CYS A 45 -6.65 -15.67 3.77
CA CYS A 45 -7.00 -15.33 2.39
C CYS A 45 -6.27 -14.06 1.95
N THR A 46 -5.52 -14.13 0.85
CA THR A 46 -4.70 -13.01 0.33
C THR A 46 -5.37 -12.21 -0.79
N SER A 47 -6.65 -12.46 -1.07
CA SER A 47 -7.37 -11.85 -2.20
C SER A 47 -7.34 -10.31 -2.18
N HIS A 48 -7.67 -9.69 -1.03
CA HIS A 48 -7.67 -8.24 -0.88
C HIS A 48 -6.26 -7.63 -0.94
N LEU A 49 -5.25 -8.33 -0.42
CA LEU A 49 -3.86 -7.87 -0.51
C LEU A 49 -3.34 -7.91 -1.95
N ASN A 50 -3.69 -8.95 -2.71
CA ASN A 50 -3.37 -9.07 -4.13
C ASN A 50 -4.09 -8.00 -4.96
N ALA A 51 -5.36 -7.73 -4.67
CA ALA A 51 -6.11 -6.65 -5.32
C ALA A 51 -5.51 -5.27 -5.04
N LEU A 52 -5.09 -5.00 -3.80
CA LEU A 52 -4.38 -3.78 -3.43
C LEU A 52 -3.05 -3.67 -4.19
N TYR A 53 -2.26 -4.74 -4.24
CA TYR A 53 -0.99 -4.77 -4.95
C TYR A 53 -1.15 -4.53 -6.46
N ALA A 54 -2.15 -5.17 -7.08
CA ALA A 54 -2.44 -5.02 -8.51
C ALA A 54 -2.90 -3.59 -8.85
N SER A 55 -3.75 -2.99 -8.02
CA SER A 55 -4.25 -1.61 -8.20
C SER A 55 -3.22 -0.53 -7.87
N THR A 56 -2.19 -0.87 -7.08
CA THR A 56 -1.11 0.07 -6.73
C THR A 56 -0.20 0.32 -7.94
N PRO A 57 0.19 1.58 -8.24
CA PRO A 57 1.14 1.89 -9.29
C PRO A 57 2.50 1.20 -9.06
N THR A 58 3.17 0.78 -10.14
CA THR A 58 4.38 -0.05 -10.08
C THR A 58 5.50 0.52 -9.20
N ASN A 59 5.67 1.83 -9.16
CA ASN A 59 6.68 2.51 -8.35
C ASN A 59 6.41 2.44 -6.83
N TYR A 60 5.17 2.16 -6.42
CA TYR A 60 4.78 2.01 -5.01
C TYR A 60 4.56 0.56 -4.57
N ARG A 61 4.44 -0.38 -5.53
CA ARG A 61 4.29 -1.82 -5.26
C ARG A 61 5.40 -2.39 -4.39
N GLY A 62 6.63 -1.89 -4.56
CA GLY A 62 7.77 -2.29 -3.73
C GLY A 62 7.55 -2.00 -2.24
N ALA A 63 6.97 -0.83 -1.91
CA ALA A 63 6.67 -0.47 -0.54
C ALA A 63 5.59 -1.36 0.06
N ILE A 64 4.50 -1.63 -0.68
CA ILE A 64 3.45 -2.57 -0.27
C ILE A 64 4.03 -3.95 -0.01
N ARG A 65 4.92 -4.44 -0.89
CA ARG A 65 5.55 -5.76 -0.73
C ARG A 65 6.42 -5.84 0.51
N VAL A 66 7.31 -4.86 0.72
CA VAL A 66 8.19 -4.85 1.90
C VAL A 66 7.36 -4.78 3.18
N TRP A 67 6.36 -3.92 3.21
CA TRP A 67 5.48 -3.74 4.36
C TRP A 67 4.67 -5.02 4.65
N ALA A 68 4.04 -5.62 3.63
CA ALA A 68 3.25 -6.83 3.79
C ALA A 68 4.08 -8.04 4.27
N LEU A 69 5.34 -8.15 3.80
CA LEU A 69 6.26 -9.21 4.25
C LEU A 69 6.81 -8.96 5.66
N ALA A 70 6.89 -7.70 6.10
CA ALA A 70 7.37 -7.35 7.43
C ALA A 70 6.32 -7.62 8.51
N PHE A 71 5.05 -7.31 8.23
CA PHE A 71 3.99 -7.31 9.25
C PHE A 71 2.96 -8.42 9.08
N GLY A 72 2.94 -9.13 7.95
CA GLY A 72 1.92 -10.11 7.62
C GLY A 72 2.40 -11.55 7.56
N LYS A 73 1.51 -12.49 7.86
CA LYS A 73 1.64 -13.94 7.56
C LYS A 73 1.52 -14.24 6.06
N VAL A 74 2.36 -13.62 5.24
CA VAL A 74 2.36 -13.80 3.78
C VAL A 74 3.75 -14.08 3.22
N LYS A 75 3.79 -14.69 2.04
CA LYS A 75 4.96 -14.76 1.17
C LYS A 75 4.61 -14.15 -0.17
N PHE A 76 5.60 -13.63 -0.86
CA PHE A 76 5.42 -13.07 -2.21
C PHE A 76 6.09 -13.97 -3.24
N ASP A 77 5.32 -14.40 -4.24
CA ASP A 77 5.86 -15.11 -5.39
C ASP A 77 6.27 -14.11 -6.48
N ALA A 78 7.57 -14.06 -6.79
CA ALA A 78 8.10 -13.12 -7.76
C ALA A 78 7.80 -13.48 -9.22
N LYS A 79 7.30 -14.70 -9.49
CA LYS A 79 6.97 -15.16 -10.85
C LYS A 79 5.51 -14.82 -11.17
N THR A 80 4.60 -15.06 -10.25
CA THR A 80 3.16 -14.73 -10.42
C THR A 80 2.81 -13.33 -9.95
N LEU A 81 3.72 -12.68 -9.19
CA LEU A 81 3.55 -11.36 -8.60
C LEU A 81 2.39 -11.29 -7.59
N GLU A 82 2.21 -12.36 -6.82
CA GLU A 82 1.11 -12.53 -5.87
C GLU A 82 1.60 -12.86 -4.47
N PHE A 83 0.81 -12.46 -3.48
CA PHE A 83 0.92 -12.89 -2.10
C PHE A 83 0.19 -14.20 -1.86
N THR A 84 0.83 -15.07 -1.09
CA THR A 84 0.30 -16.35 -0.61
C THR A 84 0.33 -16.39 0.91
N TYR A 85 -0.64 -17.05 1.52
CA TYR A 85 -0.69 -17.20 2.97
C TYR A 85 0.47 -18.06 3.48
N ASN A 86 1.16 -17.58 4.51
CA ASN A 86 2.26 -18.26 5.17
C ASN A 86 1.84 -18.74 6.56
N LYS A 87 1.35 -19.97 6.65
CA LYS A 87 0.92 -20.60 7.92
C LYS A 87 1.99 -20.62 9.01
N LYS A 88 3.27 -20.59 8.65
CA LYS A 88 4.40 -20.58 9.60
C LYS A 88 4.89 -19.17 9.97
N GLY A 89 4.31 -18.14 9.36
CA GLY A 89 4.66 -16.75 9.65
C GLY A 89 4.04 -16.26 10.95
N VAL A 90 4.48 -15.09 11.39
CA VAL A 90 3.86 -14.32 12.48
C VAL A 90 3.42 -12.99 11.88
N SER A 91 2.24 -12.52 12.28
CA SER A 91 1.75 -11.19 11.90
C SER A 91 2.00 -10.28 13.08
N ASP A 92 2.49 -9.08 12.82
CA ASP A 92 2.77 -8.07 13.83
C ASP A 92 1.95 -6.82 13.51
N LEU A 93 0.62 -6.99 13.52
CA LEU A 93 -0.31 -5.92 13.16
C LEU A 93 -0.29 -4.77 14.17
N GLU A 94 -0.01 -5.05 15.44
CA GLU A 94 0.06 -3.99 16.47
C GLU A 94 1.18 -2.96 16.20
N SER A 95 2.24 -3.35 15.50
CA SER A 95 3.35 -2.46 15.11
C SER A 95 3.27 -1.96 13.66
N ALA A 96 2.22 -2.33 12.92
CA ALA A 96 2.14 -2.19 11.47
C ALA A 96 1.74 -0.81 10.98
#